data_AF-A0ABD3DVE0-F1
#
_entry.id   AF-A0ABD3DVE0-F1
#
_cell.length_a   1.000
_cell.length_b   1.000
_cell.length_c   1.000
_cell.angle_alpha   90.00
_cell.angle_beta   90.00
_cell.angle_gamma   90.00
#
_symmetry.space_group_name_H-M   'P 1'
#
loop_
_entity.id
_entity.type
_entity.pdbx_description
1 polymer ?
#
loop_
_entity_poly.entity_id
_entity_poly.type
_entity_poly.pdbx_seq_one_letter_code
_entity_poly.pdbx_strand_id
1 'polypeptide(L)'
;MTKIELVFIPSPGLSHLISTVEAAKLLLNRNNRLSITVLIMKLHNDQTVDKYTQNIISSSNPDTTTRLAFINLPNPDENSLSNTIQFNQIDNQATHIREIVSNLIKKPSSHLAGLVLDMFCMNFVDIANEFSLPSYVFFTSGACALGLLLHLVSLKFEQNQDLTKYKNSDEKLLIPCFSIPVPAKAFPAVFLDETPVTAIIMSNFKRLVETKGIMMNTFDELEPFAIQSLLSNEKIPKVYPVGPILNLSDDSKKMSSDDNIKTWLDEQHESSVIFLCFGTMGSFEPEQVKEIALALENSGKRFLWSLRKPVGKGTLSMQNPTEYDDFNEVLPEGFLERTKGVGRVIGWAAQVAVLAHPAVGGFVSHCGWNSTLESVWFGVPVATFPLYAEQQINAFELVKELGMAEEIRIDYHRDLKGEGETEIVRAEEIEAAIRRLMAEGSGVRGKVKEMQRKSRMALVEGGSSYDGQISFIEDVVRNISL
;
A
#
# COMPACT_ATOMS: atom_id res chain seq x y z
N MET A 1 -5.95 -35.67 -8.65
CA MET A 1 -6.81 -34.48 -8.50
C MET A 1 -6.36 -33.43 -9.51
N THR A 2 -7.29 -32.71 -10.13
CA THR A 2 -7.00 -31.67 -11.13
C THR A 2 -6.20 -30.52 -10.51
N LYS A 3 -5.12 -30.09 -11.15
CA LYS A 3 -4.37 -28.88 -10.78
C LYS A 3 -5.14 -27.64 -11.23
N ILE A 4 -5.12 -26.61 -10.41
CA ILE A 4 -5.87 -25.37 -10.59
C ILE A 4 -4.86 -24.24 -10.78
N GLU A 5 -5.04 -23.40 -11.79
CA GLU A 5 -4.16 -22.27 -12.08
C GLU A 5 -4.93 -20.96 -11.97
N LEU A 6 -4.36 -19.96 -11.28
CA LEU A 6 -4.85 -18.59 -11.28
C LEU A 6 -3.82 -17.69 -11.96
N VAL A 7 -4.30 -16.64 -12.64
CA VAL A 7 -3.42 -15.59 -13.20
C VAL A 7 -3.60 -14.32 -12.41
N PHE A 8 -2.53 -13.83 -11.80
CA PHE A 8 -2.50 -12.59 -11.03
C PHE A 8 -1.95 -11.47 -11.91
N ILE A 9 -2.66 -10.34 -11.96
CA ILE A 9 -2.33 -9.19 -12.81
C ILE A 9 -2.18 -7.95 -11.91
N PRO A 10 -1.00 -7.75 -11.27
CA PRO A 10 -0.70 -6.55 -10.50
C PRO A 10 -0.64 -5.31 -11.38
N SER A 11 -1.07 -4.15 -10.87
CA SER A 11 -0.82 -2.88 -11.56
C SER A 11 0.68 -2.54 -11.56
N PRO A 12 1.18 -1.77 -12.55
CA PRO A 12 2.58 -1.39 -12.59
C PRO A 12 2.93 -0.48 -11.41
N GLY A 13 3.79 -0.98 -10.53
CA GLY A 13 4.27 -0.31 -9.33
C GLY A 13 4.84 -1.34 -8.35
N LEU A 14 6.02 -1.05 -7.78
CA LEU A 14 6.74 -2.03 -6.95
C LEU A 14 5.90 -2.51 -5.76
N SER A 15 5.16 -1.61 -5.10
CA SER A 15 4.31 -1.95 -3.95
C SER A 15 3.18 -2.92 -4.31
N HIS A 16 2.54 -2.74 -5.47
CA HIS A 16 1.46 -3.60 -5.97
C HIS A 16 2.00 -4.99 -6.35
N LEU A 17 3.14 -5.02 -7.03
CA LEU A 17 3.81 -6.27 -7.39
C LEU A 17 4.23 -7.06 -6.14
N ILE A 18 4.89 -6.43 -5.17
CA ILE A 18 5.29 -7.08 -3.91
C ILE A 18 4.07 -7.68 -3.22
N SER A 19 3.01 -6.88 -3.02
CA SER A 19 1.80 -7.34 -2.34
C SER A 19 1.17 -8.53 -3.05
N THR A 20 1.15 -8.50 -4.39
CA THR A 20 0.61 -9.58 -5.22
C THR A 20 1.42 -10.87 -5.12
N VAL A 21 2.75 -10.77 -5.14
CA VAL A 21 3.64 -11.93 -5.01
C VAL A 21 3.49 -12.56 -3.62
N GLU A 22 3.44 -11.77 -2.56
CA GLU A 22 3.26 -12.27 -1.21
C GLU A 22 1.85 -12.86 -1.00
N ALA A 23 0.81 -12.28 -1.60
CA ALA A 23 -0.54 -12.86 -1.62
C ALA A 23 -0.53 -14.23 -2.31
N ALA A 24 0.12 -14.34 -3.46
CA ALA A 24 0.25 -15.58 -4.20
C ALA A 24 0.96 -16.66 -3.37
N LYS A 25 2.07 -16.31 -2.70
CA LYS A 25 2.80 -17.23 -1.81
C LYS A 25 1.92 -17.73 -0.67
N LEU A 26 1.13 -16.86 -0.04
CA LEU A 26 0.20 -17.24 1.03
C LEU A 26 -0.83 -18.26 0.53
N LEU A 27 -1.51 -17.98 -0.59
CA LEU A 27 -2.50 -18.90 -1.17
C LEU A 27 -1.89 -20.25 -1.58
N LEU A 28 -0.69 -20.23 -2.16
CA LEU A 28 0.04 -21.45 -2.54
C LEU A 28 0.41 -22.32 -1.32
N ASN A 29 0.57 -21.72 -0.14
CA ASN A 29 0.80 -22.46 1.09
C ASN A 29 -0.48 -23.09 1.66
N ARG A 30 -1.67 -22.66 1.21
CA ARG A 30 -2.96 -23.21 1.65
C ARG A 30 -3.43 -24.41 0.84
N ASN A 31 -3.11 -24.45 -0.45
CA ASN A 31 -3.58 -25.52 -1.32
C ASN A 31 -2.49 -25.98 -2.31
N ASN A 32 -2.05 -27.23 -2.14
CA ASN A 32 -1.01 -27.85 -2.96
C ASN A 32 -1.43 -28.11 -4.42
N ARG A 33 -2.73 -28.01 -4.75
CA ARG A 33 -3.25 -28.12 -6.12
C ARG A 33 -3.24 -26.79 -6.86
N LEU A 34 -3.04 -25.68 -6.14
CA LEU A 34 -3.00 -24.35 -6.71
C LEU A 34 -1.62 -24.08 -7.33
N SER A 35 -1.63 -23.53 -8.53
CA SER A 35 -0.52 -22.86 -9.18
C SER A 35 -0.94 -21.44 -9.53
N ILE A 36 0.00 -20.50 -9.51
CA ILE A 36 -0.25 -19.10 -9.78
C ILE A 36 0.77 -18.60 -10.80
N THR A 37 0.28 -17.91 -11.83
CA THR A 37 1.08 -17.19 -12.80
C THR A 37 0.91 -15.69 -12.56
N VAL A 38 1.98 -14.97 -12.24
CA VAL A 38 1.96 -13.51 -12.06
C VAL A 38 2.45 -12.83 -13.34
N LEU A 39 1.63 -11.94 -13.88
CA LEU A 39 1.99 -11.13 -15.06
C LEU A 39 2.64 -9.83 -14.61
N ILE A 40 3.92 -9.65 -14.93
CA ILE A 40 4.70 -8.50 -14.48
C ILE A 40 4.55 -7.37 -15.48
N MET A 41 3.84 -6.33 -15.07
CA MET A 41 3.79 -5.03 -15.74
C MET A 41 4.75 -4.05 -15.07
N LYS A 42 5.36 -3.17 -15.87
CA LYS A 42 6.26 -2.12 -15.37
C LYS A 42 5.98 -0.81 -16.09
N LEU A 43 6.22 0.29 -15.37
CA LEU A 43 6.24 1.61 -15.99
C LEU A 43 7.50 1.75 -16.84
N HIS A 44 7.43 2.66 -17.81
CA HIS A 44 8.60 3.01 -18.61
C HIS A 44 9.75 3.48 -17.69
N ASN A 45 10.96 2.96 -17.92
CA ASN A 45 12.17 3.20 -17.11
C ASN A 45 12.12 2.79 -15.63
N ASP A 46 11.15 1.98 -15.20
CA ASP A 46 11.13 1.47 -13.83
C ASP A 46 12.11 0.32 -13.62
N GLN A 47 13.31 0.66 -13.15
CA GLN A 47 14.35 -0.31 -12.80
C GLN A 47 14.09 -1.03 -11.47
N THR A 48 13.15 -0.56 -10.65
CA THR A 48 12.90 -1.13 -9.32
C THR A 48 12.17 -2.47 -9.43
N VAL A 49 11.20 -2.56 -10.35
CA VAL A 49 10.51 -3.80 -10.70
C VAL A 49 11.46 -4.84 -11.28
N ASP A 50 12.38 -4.41 -12.16
CA ASP A 50 13.38 -5.32 -12.76
C ASP A 50 14.28 -5.94 -11.68
N LYS A 51 14.82 -5.12 -10.77
CA LYS A 51 15.66 -5.58 -9.65
C LYS A 51 14.89 -6.55 -8.74
N TYR A 52 13.66 -6.22 -8.38
CA TYR A 52 12.82 -7.08 -7.53
C TYR A 52 12.54 -8.44 -8.19
N THR A 53 12.15 -8.42 -9.46
CA THR A 53 11.84 -9.63 -10.24
C THR A 53 13.06 -10.54 -10.35
N GLN A 54 14.24 -9.98 -10.65
CA GLN A 54 15.50 -10.74 -10.68
C GLN A 54 15.81 -11.37 -9.33
N ASN A 55 15.62 -10.64 -8.23
CA ASN A 55 15.85 -11.15 -6.87
C ASN A 55 14.90 -12.27 -6.49
N ILE A 56 13.62 -12.18 -6.81
CA ILE A 56 12.68 -13.28 -6.53
C ILE A 56 13.05 -14.51 -7.34
N ILE A 57 13.26 -14.35 -8.65
CA ILE A 57 13.57 -15.48 -9.53
C ILE A 57 14.84 -16.21 -9.08
N SER A 58 15.86 -15.45 -8.66
CA SER A 58 17.14 -16.02 -8.18
C SER A 58 17.07 -16.60 -6.76
N SER A 59 16.16 -16.14 -5.91
CA SER A 59 16.01 -16.61 -4.52
C SER A 59 14.95 -17.70 -4.32
N SER A 60 14.21 -18.06 -5.38
CA SER A 60 13.09 -18.99 -5.30
C SER A 60 13.56 -20.44 -5.10
N ASN A 61 12.95 -21.14 -4.14
CA ASN A 61 13.20 -22.57 -3.86
C ASN A 61 12.64 -23.44 -5.03
N PRO A 62 13.33 -24.51 -5.47
CA PRO A 62 12.86 -25.45 -6.48
C PRO A 62 11.39 -25.93 -6.31
N ASP A 63 10.93 -26.14 -5.09
CA ASP A 63 9.54 -26.60 -4.85
C ASP A 63 8.50 -25.49 -5.06
N THR A 64 8.84 -24.23 -4.76
CA THR A 64 7.95 -23.07 -4.95
C THR A 64 7.97 -22.58 -6.39
N THR A 65 9.11 -22.67 -7.08
CA THR A 65 9.26 -22.31 -8.50
C THR A 65 8.40 -23.16 -9.45
N THR A 66 8.01 -24.37 -9.06
CA THR A 66 7.11 -25.19 -9.90
C THR A 66 5.66 -24.73 -9.89
N ARG A 67 5.22 -23.98 -8.86
CA ARG A 67 3.81 -23.56 -8.69
C ARG A 67 3.61 -22.05 -8.74
N LEU A 68 4.67 -21.25 -8.63
CA LEU A 68 4.63 -19.81 -8.82
C LEU A 68 5.47 -19.45 -10.06
N ALA A 69 4.79 -19.04 -11.13
CA ALA A 69 5.41 -18.62 -12.37
C ALA A 69 5.32 -17.11 -12.55
N PHE A 70 6.31 -16.53 -13.24
CA PHE A 70 6.36 -15.12 -13.58
C PHE A 70 6.47 -14.96 -15.09
N ILE A 71 5.64 -14.09 -15.67
CA ILE A 71 5.71 -13.74 -17.10
C ILE A 71 5.88 -12.23 -17.20
N ASN A 72 7.01 -11.80 -17.74
CA ASN A 72 7.24 -10.38 -18.03
C ASN A 72 6.43 -9.97 -19.27
N LEU A 73 5.57 -8.98 -19.12
CA LEU A 73 4.89 -8.36 -20.23
C LEU A 73 5.83 -7.41 -20.98
N PRO A 74 5.60 -7.14 -22.29
CA PRO A 74 6.44 -6.25 -23.07
C PRO A 74 6.54 -4.85 -22.44
N ASN A 75 7.73 -4.26 -22.53
CA ASN A 75 7.95 -2.89 -22.06
C ASN A 75 7.00 -1.96 -22.82
N PRO A 76 6.38 -0.98 -22.13
CA PRO A 76 5.58 0.02 -22.81
C PRO A 76 6.44 0.84 -23.78
N ASP A 77 5.90 1.14 -24.96
CA ASP A 77 6.54 2.02 -25.94
C ASP A 77 6.88 3.39 -25.34
N GLU A 78 8.00 3.97 -25.78
CA GLU A 78 8.34 5.37 -25.49
C GLU A 78 7.32 6.28 -26.20
N ASN A 79 6.20 6.63 -25.56
CA ASN A 79 5.43 7.79 -26.01
C ASN A 79 4.50 8.41 -24.96
N SER A 80 4.55 9.75 -24.94
CA SER A 80 3.66 10.73 -24.28
C SER A 80 3.96 11.09 -22.81
N LEU A 81 3.91 12.40 -22.52
CA LEU A 81 3.96 13.07 -21.21
C LEU A 81 2.53 13.38 -20.72
N SER A 82 1.68 12.37 -20.55
CA SER A 82 0.30 12.52 -20.07
C SER A 82 0.10 11.99 -18.65
N ASN A 83 -0.74 12.64 -17.84
CA ASN A 83 -1.11 12.14 -16.51
C ASN A 83 -1.87 10.80 -16.55
N THR A 84 -2.33 10.36 -17.73
CA THR A 84 -3.00 9.06 -17.95
C THR A 84 -2.05 7.96 -18.42
N ILE A 85 -0.74 8.23 -18.57
CA ILE A 85 0.25 7.28 -19.11
C ILE A 85 0.14 5.91 -18.44
N GLN A 86 0.05 5.85 -17.10
CA GLN A 86 -0.01 4.57 -16.40
C GLN A 86 -1.21 3.72 -16.83
N PHE A 87 -2.41 4.30 -16.89
CA PHE A 87 -3.62 3.58 -17.30
C PHE A 87 -3.57 3.18 -18.78
N ASN A 88 -3.09 4.07 -19.66
CA ASN A 88 -2.89 3.74 -21.07
C ASN A 88 -1.86 2.62 -21.25
N GLN A 89 -0.79 2.61 -20.43
CA GLN A 89 0.23 1.56 -20.42
C GLN A 89 -0.34 0.22 -19.95
N ILE A 90 -1.26 0.22 -18.97
CA ILE A 90 -2.01 -0.98 -18.58
C ILE A 90 -2.88 -1.44 -19.76
N ASP A 91 -3.69 -0.57 -20.35
CA ASP A 91 -4.59 -0.90 -21.46
C ASP A 91 -3.86 -1.50 -22.66
N ASN A 92 -2.67 -0.98 -22.99
CA ASN A 92 -1.84 -1.48 -24.09
C ASN A 92 -1.38 -2.93 -23.90
N GLN A 93 -1.44 -3.48 -22.68
CA GLN A 93 -1.10 -4.89 -22.42
C GLN A 93 -2.22 -5.88 -22.75
N ALA A 94 -3.43 -5.40 -23.07
CA ALA A 94 -4.59 -6.25 -23.28
C ALA A 94 -4.36 -7.35 -24.34
N THR A 95 -3.69 -7.03 -25.45
CA THR A 95 -3.40 -8.02 -26.51
C THR A 95 -2.46 -9.12 -26.02
N HIS A 96 -1.41 -8.76 -25.28
CA HIS A 96 -0.45 -9.73 -24.73
C HIS A 96 -1.09 -10.60 -23.64
N ILE A 97 -1.89 -10.00 -22.76
CA ILE A 97 -2.62 -10.72 -21.72
C ILE A 97 -3.60 -11.71 -22.35
N ARG A 98 -4.34 -11.30 -23.38
CA ARG A 98 -5.27 -12.18 -24.13
C ARG A 98 -4.54 -13.40 -24.73
N GLU A 99 -3.37 -13.18 -25.33
CA GLU A 99 -2.56 -14.27 -25.89
C GLU A 99 -2.06 -15.23 -24.80
N ILE A 100 -1.56 -14.70 -23.68
CA ILE A 100 -1.11 -15.51 -22.54
C ILE A 100 -2.25 -16.34 -21.97
N VAL A 101 -3.42 -15.73 -21.72
CA VAL A 101 -4.61 -16.43 -21.22
C VAL A 101 -5.04 -17.54 -22.20
N SER A 102 -5.09 -17.24 -23.51
CA SER A 102 -5.41 -18.23 -24.54
C SER A 102 -4.45 -19.43 -24.51
N ASN A 103 -3.16 -19.18 -24.30
CA ASN A 103 -2.14 -20.23 -24.24
C ASN A 103 -2.23 -21.05 -22.94
N LEU A 104 -2.56 -20.41 -21.81
CA LEU A 104 -2.75 -21.09 -20.53
C LEU A 104 -3.97 -22.03 -20.55
N ILE A 105 -5.07 -21.61 -21.17
CA ILE A 105 -6.29 -22.44 -21.32
C ILE A 105 -5.98 -23.73 -22.10
N LYS A 106 -5.09 -23.67 -23.09
CA LYS A 106 -4.71 -24.82 -23.92
C LYS A 106 -3.79 -25.82 -23.21
N LYS A 107 -3.26 -25.51 -22.02
CA LYS A 107 -2.37 -26.40 -21.28
C LYS A 107 -3.16 -27.58 -20.68
N PRO A 108 -2.86 -28.84 -21.03
CA PRO A 108 -3.59 -29.99 -20.49
C PRO A 108 -3.25 -30.29 -19.02
N SER A 109 -2.18 -29.69 -18.47
CA SER A 109 -1.64 -29.98 -17.13
C SER A 109 -2.36 -29.27 -15.98
N SER A 110 -3.14 -28.23 -16.27
CA SER A 110 -3.82 -27.38 -15.29
C SER A 110 -5.13 -26.84 -15.87
N HIS A 111 -6.12 -26.62 -15.00
CA HIS A 111 -7.33 -25.90 -15.36
C HIS A 111 -7.20 -24.45 -14.93
N LEU A 112 -7.29 -23.51 -15.87
CA LEU A 112 -7.27 -22.07 -15.58
C LEU A 112 -8.58 -21.66 -14.92
N ALA A 113 -8.49 -21.19 -13.68
CA ALA A 113 -9.62 -21.00 -12.78
C ALA A 113 -10.15 -19.57 -12.71
N GLY A 114 -9.43 -18.61 -13.29
CA GLY A 114 -9.80 -17.21 -13.27
C GLY A 114 -8.61 -16.26 -13.24
N LEU A 115 -8.95 -14.97 -13.31
CA LEU A 115 -8.00 -13.87 -13.21
C LEU A 115 -8.17 -13.15 -11.88
N VAL A 116 -7.08 -12.86 -11.17
CA VAL A 116 -7.04 -11.99 -9.99
C VAL A 116 -6.41 -10.67 -10.41
N LEU A 117 -7.24 -9.63 -10.47
CA LEU A 117 -6.88 -8.33 -11.00
C LEU A 117 -6.55 -7.36 -9.87
N ASP A 118 -5.51 -6.55 -10.04
CA ASP A 118 -5.33 -5.36 -9.21
C ASP A 118 -6.51 -4.39 -9.38
N MET A 119 -6.79 -3.58 -8.35
CA MET A 119 -7.85 -2.56 -8.38
C MET A 119 -7.76 -1.57 -9.55
N PHE A 120 -6.57 -1.39 -10.14
CA PHE A 120 -6.37 -0.52 -11.31
C PHE A 120 -6.41 -1.25 -12.67
N CYS A 121 -6.58 -2.57 -12.67
CA CYS A 121 -6.55 -3.44 -13.86
C CYS A 121 -7.93 -3.99 -14.23
N MET A 122 -9.00 -3.27 -13.88
CA MET A 122 -10.39 -3.69 -14.05
C MET A 122 -10.84 -3.78 -15.53
N ASN A 123 -10.12 -3.13 -16.43
CA ASN A 123 -10.28 -3.28 -17.88
C ASN A 123 -10.10 -4.74 -18.35
N PHE A 124 -9.33 -5.56 -17.64
CA PHE A 124 -9.11 -6.97 -18.02
C PHE A 124 -10.22 -7.92 -17.58
N VAL A 125 -11.26 -7.44 -16.90
CA VAL A 125 -12.51 -8.21 -16.71
C VAL A 125 -13.09 -8.63 -18.06
N ASP A 126 -12.99 -7.76 -19.07
CA ASP A 126 -13.50 -8.05 -20.41
C ASP A 126 -12.76 -9.23 -21.05
N ILE A 127 -11.44 -9.33 -20.85
CA ILE A 127 -10.65 -10.48 -21.31
C ILE A 127 -11.07 -11.76 -20.59
N ALA A 128 -11.31 -11.72 -19.28
CA ALA A 128 -11.81 -12.90 -18.57
C ALA A 128 -13.16 -13.37 -19.15
N ASN A 129 -14.08 -12.43 -19.41
CA ASN A 129 -15.38 -12.71 -20.00
C ASN A 129 -15.28 -13.30 -21.42
N GLU A 130 -14.36 -12.80 -22.26
CA GLU A 130 -14.08 -13.36 -23.61
C GLU A 130 -13.78 -14.87 -23.54
N PHE A 131 -13.10 -15.32 -22.48
CA PHE A 131 -12.74 -16.72 -22.26
C PHE A 131 -13.67 -17.46 -21.29
N SER A 132 -14.78 -16.85 -20.88
CA SER A 132 -15.72 -17.41 -19.88
C SER A 132 -15.05 -17.77 -18.54
N LEU A 133 -14.07 -16.97 -18.11
CA LEU A 133 -13.37 -17.12 -16.85
C LEU A 133 -13.93 -16.16 -15.79
N PRO A 134 -13.98 -16.56 -14.51
CA PRO A 134 -14.31 -15.63 -13.44
C PRO A 134 -13.16 -14.63 -13.20
N SER A 135 -13.53 -13.39 -12.89
CA SER A 135 -12.59 -12.37 -12.41
C SER A 135 -12.75 -12.16 -10.91
N TYR A 136 -11.63 -11.94 -10.23
CA TYR A 136 -11.54 -11.55 -8.82
C TYR A 136 -10.67 -10.29 -8.73
N VAL A 137 -10.79 -9.56 -7.63
CA VAL A 137 -9.96 -8.37 -7.37
C VAL A 137 -9.05 -8.65 -6.20
N PHE A 138 -7.80 -8.20 -6.29
CA PHE A 138 -6.95 -7.99 -5.13
C PHE A 138 -6.85 -6.50 -4.83
N PHE A 139 -7.59 -6.08 -3.80
CA PHE A 139 -7.59 -4.74 -3.27
C PHE A 139 -6.46 -4.59 -2.25
N THR A 140 -5.39 -3.90 -2.64
CA THR A 140 -4.15 -3.78 -1.86
C THR A 140 -4.20 -2.74 -0.72
N SER A 141 -5.37 -2.16 -0.44
CA SER A 141 -5.64 -1.25 0.69
C SER A 141 -6.63 -1.85 1.70
N GLY A 142 -7.01 -1.09 2.74
CA GLY A 142 -7.91 -1.52 3.82
C GLY A 142 -9.40 -1.52 3.46
N ALA A 143 -10.23 -2.20 4.27
CA ALA A 143 -11.68 -2.29 4.11
C ALA A 143 -12.39 -0.93 4.26
N CYS A 144 -11.92 -0.07 5.17
CA CYS A 144 -12.38 1.31 5.34
C CYS A 144 -12.17 2.12 4.07
N ALA A 145 -11.00 2.00 3.44
CA ALA A 145 -10.71 2.63 2.15
C ALA A 145 -11.65 2.10 1.06
N LEU A 146 -11.81 0.79 0.91
CA LEU A 146 -12.76 0.21 -0.06
C LEU A 146 -14.18 0.75 0.15
N GLY A 147 -14.64 0.81 1.41
CA GLY A 147 -15.95 1.34 1.77
C GLY A 147 -16.15 2.80 1.38
N LEU A 148 -15.17 3.66 1.64
CA LEU A 148 -15.18 5.05 1.19
C LEU A 148 -15.26 5.12 -0.34
N LEU A 149 -14.45 4.36 -1.05
CA LEU A 149 -14.40 4.38 -2.52
C LEU A 149 -15.75 3.96 -3.13
N LEU A 150 -16.33 2.87 -2.64
CA LEU A 150 -17.66 2.41 -3.08
C LEU A 150 -18.75 3.43 -2.76
N HIS A 151 -18.65 4.12 -1.62
CA HIS A 151 -19.58 5.19 -1.27
C HIS A 151 -19.47 6.37 -2.25
N LEU A 152 -18.26 6.84 -2.55
CA LEU A 152 -18.04 7.92 -3.52
C LEU A 152 -18.51 7.53 -4.94
N VAL A 153 -18.29 6.28 -5.35
CA VAL A 153 -18.82 5.73 -6.61
C VAL A 153 -20.35 5.77 -6.64
N SER A 154 -21.03 5.34 -5.56
CA SER A 154 -22.49 5.42 -5.47
C SER A 154 -22.99 6.87 -5.54
N LEU A 155 -22.36 7.80 -4.80
CA LEU A 155 -22.69 9.22 -4.86
C LEU A 155 -22.58 9.76 -6.30
N LYS A 156 -21.50 9.43 -7.01
CA LYS A 156 -21.27 9.91 -8.39
C LYS A 156 -22.23 9.27 -9.41
N PHE A 157 -22.37 7.95 -9.41
CA PHE A 157 -23.03 7.23 -10.50
C PHE A 157 -24.47 6.80 -10.22
N GLU A 158 -24.85 6.57 -8.96
CA GLU A 158 -26.23 6.20 -8.61
C GLU A 158 -27.03 7.45 -8.22
N GLN A 159 -26.40 8.40 -7.52
CA GLN A 159 -27.06 9.60 -7.00
C GLN A 159 -26.80 10.87 -7.83
N ASN A 160 -25.95 10.78 -8.86
CA ASN A 160 -25.57 11.90 -9.72
C ASN A 160 -25.09 13.15 -8.95
N GLN A 161 -24.37 12.94 -7.85
CA GLN A 161 -23.78 14.04 -7.09
C GLN A 161 -22.45 14.48 -7.69
N ASP A 162 -22.26 15.80 -7.74
CA ASP A 162 -20.94 16.39 -7.98
C ASP A 162 -20.09 16.24 -6.71
N LEU A 163 -18.96 15.56 -6.83
CA LEU A 163 -18.04 15.31 -5.72
C LEU A 163 -17.06 16.47 -5.48
N THR A 164 -16.91 17.38 -6.45
CA THR A 164 -16.03 18.55 -6.30
C THR A 164 -16.48 19.46 -5.15
N LYS A 165 -17.78 19.42 -4.79
CA LYS A 165 -18.33 20.12 -3.62
C LYS A 165 -17.66 19.72 -2.29
N TYR A 166 -17.06 18.52 -2.22
CA TYR A 166 -16.36 18.05 -1.04
C TYR A 166 -14.90 18.54 -0.97
N LYS A 167 -14.37 19.09 -2.08
CA LYS A 167 -12.99 19.61 -2.12
C LYS A 167 -12.87 20.78 -1.14
N ASN A 168 -11.94 20.66 -0.19
CA ASN A 168 -11.71 21.62 0.90
C ASN A 168 -12.96 21.89 1.77
N SER A 169 -13.94 20.99 1.79
CA SER A 169 -15.17 21.12 2.59
C SER A 169 -14.95 20.65 4.02
N ASP A 170 -15.55 21.36 4.99
CA ASP A 170 -15.60 20.94 6.40
C ASP A 170 -16.73 19.93 6.69
N GLU A 171 -17.46 19.50 5.66
CA GLU A 171 -18.54 18.52 5.78
C GLU A 171 -18.03 17.18 6.33
N LYS A 172 -18.88 16.52 7.13
CA LYS A 172 -18.61 15.18 7.65
C LYS A 172 -19.70 14.24 7.16
N LEU A 173 -19.30 13.16 6.50
CA LEU A 173 -20.21 12.22 5.88
C LEU A 173 -20.33 10.95 6.71
N LEU A 174 -21.54 10.39 6.76
CA LEU A 174 -21.78 9.05 7.26
C LEU A 174 -21.41 8.05 6.17
N ILE A 175 -20.28 7.38 6.35
CA ILE A 175 -19.78 6.39 5.40
C ILE A 175 -20.02 5.00 5.99
N PRO A 176 -20.66 4.07 5.26
CA PRO A 176 -21.06 2.78 5.83
C PRO A 176 -19.96 1.98 6.52
N CYS A 177 -18.70 2.14 6.13
CA CYS A 177 -17.57 1.40 6.68
C CYS A 177 -16.83 2.12 7.82
N PHE A 178 -17.36 3.23 8.35
CA PHE A 178 -16.80 3.93 9.51
C PHE A 178 -17.85 4.05 10.61
N SER A 179 -17.46 3.85 11.87
CA SER A 179 -18.38 4.03 13.01
C SER A 179 -18.60 5.50 13.35
N ILE A 180 -17.73 6.38 12.88
CA ILE A 180 -17.81 7.84 13.06
C ILE A 180 -17.91 8.57 11.71
N PRO A 181 -18.50 9.79 11.69
CA PRO A 181 -18.52 10.61 10.48
C PRO A 181 -17.11 10.94 9.98
N VAL A 182 -16.87 10.76 8.68
CA VAL A 182 -15.59 11.01 8.03
C VAL A 182 -15.57 12.43 7.46
N PRO A 183 -14.58 13.27 7.79
CA PRO A 183 -14.45 14.61 7.22
C PRO A 183 -14.07 14.53 5.74
N ALA A 184 -14.70 15.36 4.91
CA ALA A 184 -14.42 15.45 3.48
C ALA A 184 -12.95 15.79 3.17
N LYS A 185 -12.27 16.51 4.07
CA LYS A 185 -10.82 16.78 3.99
C LYS A 185 -9.92 15.53 4.05
N ALA A 186 -10.43 14.40 4.55
CA ALA A 186 -9.70 13.13 4.55
C ALA A 186 -9.96 12.29 3.27
N PHE A 187 -10.79 12.78 2.34
CA PHE A 187 -11.06 12.05 1.10
C PHE A 187 -9.88 12.17 0.13
N PRO A 188 -9.55 11.10 -0.62
CA PRO A 188 -8.45 11.16 -1.58
C PRO A 188 -8.74 12.22 -2.64
N ALA A 189 -7.84 13.20 -2.77
CA ALA A 189 -8.01 14.33 -3.68
C ALA A 189 -8.34 13.93 -5.12
N VAL A 190 -7.80 12.79 -5.59
CA VAL A 190 -8.05 12.27 -6.95
C VAL A 190 -9.52 12.02 -7.25
N PHE A 191 -10.37 11.77 -6.25
CA PHE A 191 -11.82 11.56 -6.44
C PHE A 191 -12.65 12.84 -6.39
N LEU A 192 -12.06 13.94 -5.93
CA LEU A 192 -12.73 15.23 -5.79
C LEU A 192 -12.40 16.21 -6.93
N ASP A 193 -11.53 15.79 -7.85
CA ASP A 193 -11.17 16.52 -9.05
C ASP A 193 -11.99 16.02 -10.26
N GLU A 194 -12.20 16.87 -11.28
CA GLU A 194 -12.76 16.46 -12.57
C GLU A 194 -11.66 16.31 -13.61
N THR A 195 -10.87 15.24 -13.48
CA THR A 195 -9.80 14.92 -14.45
C THR A 195 -10.05 13.60 -15.18
N PRO A 196 -9.41 13.38 -16.35
CA PRO A 196 -9.47 12.08 -17.02
C PRO A 196 -9.01 10.92 -16.12
N VAL A 197 -7.99 11.15 -15.27
CA VAL A 197 -7.52 10.16 -14.29
C VAL A 197 -8.63 9.81 -13.30
N THR A 198 -9.35 10.81 -12.79
CA THR A 198 -10.48 10.58 -11.88
C THR A 198 -11.58 9.76 -12.55
N ALA A 199 -11.92 10.06 -13.79
CA ALA A 199 -12.93 9.31 -14.55
C ALA A 199 -12.53 7.83 -14.73
N ILE A 200 -11.26 7.56 -15.05
CA ILE A 200 -10.73 6.20 -15.20
C ILE A 200 -10.80 5.43 -13.88
N ILE A 201 -10.28 6.01 -12.80
CA ILE A 201 -10.25 5.35 -11.48
C ILE A 201 -11.69 5.09 -10.97
N MET A 202 -12.58 6.08 -11.08
CA MET A 202 -13.99 5.92 -10.72
C MET A 202 -14.70 4.84 -11.55
N SER A 203 -14.37 4.75 -12.85
CA SER A 203 -14.88 3.69 -13.71
C SER A 203 -14.41 2.32 -13.24
N ASN A 204 -13.11 2.16 -12.94
CA ASN A 204 -12.57 0.90 -12.41
C ASN A 204 -13.27 0.47 -11.12
N PHE A 205 -13.47 1.37 -10.16
CA PHE A 205 -14.17 1.03 -8.91
C PHE A 205 -15.65 0.71 -9.11
N LYS A 206 -16.32 1.37 -10.06
CA LYS A 206 -17.70 1.02 -10.43
C LYS A 206 -17.80 -0.42 -10.95
N ARG A 207 -16.78 -0.91 -11.66
CA ARG A 207 -16.74 -2.26 -12.23
C ARG A 207 -16.45 -3.36 -11.21
N LEU A 208 -16.14 -3.04 -9.95
CA LEU A 208 -15.89 -4.08 -8.92
C LEU A 208 -17.05 -5.08 -8.82
N VAL A 209 -18.29 -4.62 -8.99
CA VAL A 209 -19.52 -5.44 -8.94
C VAL A 209 -19.61 -6.51 -10.04
N GLU A 210 -18.79 -6.42 -11.10
CA GLU A 210 -18.72 -7.43 -12.16
C GLU A 210 -17.92 -8.67 -11.74
N THR A 211 -17.17 -8.59 -10.63
CA THR A 211 -16.27 -9.66 -10.19
C THR A 211 -16.94 -10.65 -9.24
N LYS A 212 -16.37 -11.86 -9.14
CA LYS A 212 -16.86 -12.92 -8.25
C LYS A 212 -16.42 -12.74 -6.80
N GLY A 213 -15.50 -11.82 -6.53
CA GLY A 213 -15.09 -11.50 -5.18
C GLY A 213 -13.83 -10.66 -5.09
N ILE A 214 -13.60 -10.09 -3.90
CA ILE A 214 -12.56 -9.09 -3.63
C ILE A 214 -11.70 -9.58 -2.47
N MET A 215 -10.47 -9.98 -2.75
CA MET A 215 -9.43 -10.17 -1.73
C MET A 215 -8.98 -8.80 -1.22
N MET A 216 -8.85 -8.64 0.10
CA MET A 216 -8.40 -7.41 0.74
C MET A 216 -7.18 -7.67 1.60
N ASN A 217 -6.18 -6.79 1.53
CA ASN A 217 -4.99 -6.89 2.38
C ASN A 217 -5.26 -6.40 3.81
N THR A 218 -6.23 -7.00 4.50
CA THR A 218 -6.60 -6.70 5.88
C THR A 218 -7.02 -7.97 6.61
N PHE A 219 -7.38 -7.88 7.88
CA PHE A 219 -7.86 -8.98 8.71
C PHE A 219 -9.02 -8.53 9.60
N ASP A 220 -9.89 -9.46 9.97
CA ASP A 220 -11.16 -9.18 10.67
C ASP A 220 -10.98 -8.32 11.91
N GLU A 221 -9.93 -8.59 12.70
CA GLU A 221 -9.72 -7.90 13.94
C GLU A 221 -9.20 -6.46 13.79
N LEU A 222 -8.62 -6.10 12.64
CA LEU A 222 -8.16 -4.73 12.37
C LEU A 222 -9.33 -3.82 12.02
N GLU A 223 -10.20 -4.30 11.12
CA GLU A 223 -11.29 -3.50 10.53
C GLU A 223 -12.67 -4.18 10.69
N PRO A 224 -13.08 -4.62 11.90
CA PRO A 224 -14.26 -5.46 12.07
C PRO A 224 -15.54 -4.77 11.61
N PHE A 225 -15.66 -3.46 11.88
CA PHE A 225 -16.83 -2.67 11.48
C PHE A 225 -16.94 -2.54 9.96
N ALA A 226 -15.84 -2.21 9.29
CA ALA A 226 -15.80 -2.07 7.84
C ALA A 226 -16.08 -3.39 7.13
N ILE A 227 -15.44 -4.48 7.58
CA ILE A 227 -15.62 -5.81 7.00
C ILE A 227 -17.07 -6.28 7.17
N GLN A 228 -17.65 -6.10 8.35
CA GLN A 228 -19.07 -6.44 8.59
C GLN A 228 -20.00 -5.62 7.69
N SER A 229 -19.73 -4.33 7.52
CA SER A 229 -20.51 -3.45 6.65
C SER A 229 -20.47 -3.88 5.19
N LEU A 230 -19.27 -4.22 4.68
CA LEU A 230 -19.09 -4.73 3.32
C LEU A 230 -19.81 -6.06 3.10
N LEU A 231 -19.70 -7.00 4.04
CA LEU A 231 -20.37 -8.32 3.96
C LEU A 231 -21.90 -8.23 4.04
N SER A 232 -22.43 -7.19 4.68
CA SER A 232 -23.88 -6.99 4.83
C SER A 232 -24.52 -6.35 3.60
N ASN A 233 -23.74 -5.89 2.63
CA ASN A 233 -24.25 -5.22 1.43
C ASN A 233 -24.27 -6.17 0.23
N GLU A 234 -25.45 -6.65 -0.14
CA GLU A 234 -25.66 -7.61 -1.24
C GLU A 234 -25.21 -7.11 -2.62
N LYS A 235 -25.03 -5.78 -2.80
CA LYS A 235 -24.51 -5.23 -4.06
C LYS A 235 -22.99 -5.41 -4.22
N ILE A 236 -22.28 -5.64 -3.11
CA ILE A 236 -20.82 -5.76 -3.11
C ILE A 236 -20.48 -7.25 -3.30
N PRO A 237 -19.55 -7.60 -4.22
CA PRO A 237 -19.06 -8.96 -4.31
C PRO A 237 -18.51 -9.45 -2.96
N LYS A 238 -18.55 -10.76 -2.74
CA LYS A 238 -18.01 -11.34 -1.52
C LYS A 238 -16.57 -10.87 -1.28
N VAL A 239 -16.31 -10.33 -0.10
CA VAL A 239 -14.98 -9.86 0.31
C VAL A 239 -14.25 -10.94 1.10
N TYR A 240 -12.93 -11.00 0.96
CA TYR A 240 -12.04 -11.94 1.65
C TYR A 240 -10.90 -11.16 2.30
N PRO A 241 -10.96 -10.91 3.61
CA PRO A 241 -9.80 -10.45 4.38
C PRO A 241 -8.73 -11.55 4.37
N VAL A 242 -7.57 -11.26 3.79
CA VAL A 242 -6.49 -12.26 3.58
C VAL A 242 -5.14 -11.83 4.12
N GLY A 243 -5.07 -10.68 4.80
CA GLY A 243 -3.84 -10.07 5.31
C GLY A 243 -3.51 -10.38 6.78
N PRO A 244 -2.52 -9.71 7.38
CA PRO A 244 -1.60 -8.78 6.73
C PRO A 244 -0.68 -9.52 5.74
N ILE A 245 -0.55 -9.00 4.53
CA ILE A 245 0.36 -9.49 3.49
C ILE A 245 1.61 -8.62 3.51
N LEU A 246 2.76 -9.22 3.82
CA LEU A 246 4.02 -8.53 4.11
C LEU A 246 5.20 -9.24 3.44
N ASN A 247 6.18 -8.49 2.93
CA ASN A 247 7.44 -9.05 2.43
C ASN A 247 8.50 -9.07 3.54
N LEU A 248 8.46 -10.10 4.40
CA LEU A 248 9.39 -10.25 5.52
C LEU A 248 10.78 -10.78 5.10
N SER A 249 10.91 -11.35 3.89
CA SER A 249 12.10 -12.10 3.46
C SER A 249 13.19 -11.27 2.78
N ASP A 250 12.85 -10.17 2.10
CA ASP A 250 13.85 -9.39 1.32
C ASP A 250 14.63 -8.39 2.16
N ASP A 251 13.96 -7.71 3.09
CA ASP A 251 14.56 -6.56 3.79
C ASP A 251 15.51 -6.97 4.92
N SER A 252 15.32 -8.15 5.52
CA SER A 252 16.25 -8.70 6.51
C SER A 252 17.65 -8.92 5.91
N LYS A 253 17.72 -9.35 4.63
CA LYS A 253 18.98 -9.52 3.89
C LYS A 253 19.61 -8.17 3.47
N LYS A 254 18.79 -7.16 3.19
CA LYS A 254 19.29 -5.82 2.84
C LYS A 254 19.84 -5.07 4.05
N MET A 255 19.20 -5.19 5.22
CA MET A 255 19.75 -4.58 6.43
C MET A 255 21.04 -5.24 6.89
N SER A 256 21.23 -6.55 6.63
CA SER A 256 22.53 -7.20 6.81
C SER A 256 23.59 -6.80 5.77
N SER A 257 23.21 -6.08 4.71
CA SER A 257 24.18 -5.49 3.76
C SER A 257 24.49 -4.02 4.08
N ASP A 258 23.69 -3.37 4.92
CA ASP A 258 23.93 -2.02 5.45
C ASP A 258 24.32 -2.11 6.94
N ASP A 259 25.47 -2.75 7.18
CA ASP A 259 26.00 -3.05 8.52
C ASP A 259 26.06 -1.81 9.43
N ASN A 260 26.16 -0.61 8.87
CA ASN A 260 26.24 0.63 9.62
C ASN A 260 24.91 1.02 10.29
N ILE A 261 23.78 0.92 9.59
CA ILE A 261 22.47 1.24 10.17
C ILE A 261 22.12 0.25 11.28
N LYS A 262 22.32 -1.04 11.02
CA LYS A 262 22.03 -2.08 12.02
C LYS A 262 22.87 -1.87 13.28
N THR A 263 24.18 -1.68 13.12
CA THR A 263 25.09 -1.44 14.26
C THR A 263 24.66 -0.20 15.05
N TRP A 264 24.30 0.89 14.36
CA TRP A 264 23.82 2.08 15.05
C TRP A 264 22.53 1.84 15.84
N LEU A 265 21.58 1.07 15.29
CA LEU A 265 20.34 0.70 15.99
C LEU A 265 20.60 -0.22 17.19
N ASP A 266 21.55 -1.15 17.08
CA ASP A 266 21.94 -2.08 18.17
C ASP A 266 22.49 -1.31 19.39
N GLU A 267 23.09 -0.13 19.18
CA GLU A 267 23.63 0.73 20.25
C GLU A 267 22.55 1.56 20.98
N GLN A 268 21.31 1.57 20.48
CA GLN A 268 20.22 2.36 21.07
C GLN A 268 19.41 1.57 22.10
N HIS A 269 18.82 2.28 23.06
CA HIS A 269 17.88 1.67 24.01
C HIS A 269 16.60 1.19 23.30
N GLU A 270 15.97 0.16 23.87
CA GLU A 270 14.69 -0.36 23.39
C GLU A 270 13.63 0.75 23.29
N SER A 271 12.86 0.74 22.20
CA SER A 271 11.78 1.69 21.94
C SER A 271 12.17 3.17 22.06
N SER A 272 13.44 3.52 21.82
CA SER A 272 13.96 4.89 22.00
C SER A 272 14.12 5.68 20.70
N VAL A 273 14.09 5.01 19.54
CA VAL A 273 14.32 5.60 18.21
C VAL A 273 12.99 5.83 17.50
N ILE A 274 12.82 7.00 16.90
CA ILE A 274 11.74 7.28 15.95
C ILE A 274 12.28 7.03 14.54
N PHE A 275 11.56 6.21 13.78
CA PHE A 275 11.84 6.02 12.37
C PHE A 275 10.96 6.98 11.55
N LEU A 276 11.51 7.61 10.52
CA LEU A 276 10.77 8.45 9.57
C LEU A 276 10.97 7.90 8.16
N CYS A 277 9.88 7.49 7.52
CA CYS A 277 9.88 7.02 6.15
C CYS A 277 8.50 7.21 5.52
N PHE A 278 8.49 7.66 4.26
CA PHE A 278 7.28 8.13 3.59
C PHE A 278 6.91 7.28 2.37
N GLY A 279 7.36 6.03 2.37
CA GLY A 279 7.10 5.06 1.31
C GLY A 279 7.92 5.31 0.04
N THR A 280 7.63 4.55 -1.01
CA THR A 280 8.43 4.55 -2.25
C THR A 280 8.41 5.89 -2.98
N MET A 281 7.26 6.57 -3.01
CA MET A 281 7.06 7.85 -3.71
C MET A 281 7.09 9.06 -2.77
N GLY A 282 7.35 8.85 -1.48
CA GLY A 282 7.33 9.92 -0.49
C GLY A 282 8.59 10.77 -0.53
N SER A 283 8.40 12.06 -0.72
CA SER A 283 9.44 13.09 -0.63
C SER A 283 8.78 14.42 -0.30
N PHE A 284 9.54 15.33 0.28
CA PHE A 284 9.06 16.67 0.66
C PHE A 284 9.85 17.75 -0.05
N GLU A 285 9.19 18.89 -0.29
CA GLU A 285 9.88 20.10 -0.73
C GLU A 285 10.82 20.62 0.37
N PRO A 286 11.91 21.35 0.01
CA PRO A 286 12.93 21.79 0.94
C PRO A 286 12.41 22.51 2.18
N GLU A 287 11.35 23.31 2.05
CA GLU A 287 10.73 24.05 3.15
C GLU A 287 10.18 23.11 4.22
N GLN A 288 9.48 22.04 3.82
CA GLN A 288 8.92 21.07 4.76
C GLN A 288 10.02 20.17 5.36
N VAL A 289 11.07 19.86 4.60
CA VAL A 289 12.26 19.14 5.12
C VAL A 289 12.91 19.92 6.27
N LYS A 290 13.00 21.25 6.17
CA LYS A 290 13.55 22.10 7.24
C LYS A 290 12.71 22.06 8.51
N GLU A 291 11.39 22.10 8.41
CA GLU A 291 10.49 22.01 9.57
C GLU A 291 10.57 20.62 10.23
N ILE A 292 10.66 19.53 9.44
CA ILE A 292 10.88 18.18 9.98
C ILE A 292 12.23 18.10 10.72
N ALA A 293 13.30 18.63 10.12
CA ALA A 293 14.63 18.65 10.75
C ALA A 293 14.61 19.43 12.07
N LEU A 294 13.99 20.61 12.10
CA LEU A 294 13.84 21.41 13.32
C LEU A 294 13.04 20.68 14.39
N ALA A 295 11.95 20.00 14.03
CA ALA A 295 11.15 19.20 14.96
C ALA A 295 11.94 18.05 15.58
N LEU A 296 12.74 17.34 14.76
CA LEU A 296 13.60 16.25 15.22
C LEU A 296 14.65 16.76 16.22
N GLU A 297 15.32 17.86 15.88
CA GLU A 297 16.30 18.50 16.76
C GLU A 297 15.68 18.94 18.09
N ASN A 298 14.55 19.66 18.04
CA ASN A 298 13.87 20.17 19.23
C ASN A 298 13.30 19.04 20.11
N SER A 299 12.82 17.95 19.49
CA SER A 299 12.24 16.82 20.23
C SER A 299 13.22 16.19 21.22
N GLY A 300 14.53 16.26 20.92
CA GLY A 300 15.59 15.58 21.66
C GLY A 300 15.49 14.04 21.62
N LYS A 301 14.63 13.49 20.77
CA LYS A 301 14.46 12.04 20.60
C LYS A 301 15.49 11.50 19.61
N ARG A 302 15.86 10.24 19.76
CA ARG A 302 16.71 9.57 18.78
C ARG A 302 15.91 9.32 17.51
N PHE A 303 16.54 9.43 16.35
CA PHE A 303 15.83 9.26 15.09
C PHE A 303 16.66 8.59 14.00
N LEU A 304 15.97 7.84 13.14
CA LEU A 304 16.47 7.38 11.86
C LEU A 304 15.53 7.91 10.78
N TRP A 305 16.04 8.71 9.86
CA TRP A 305 15.22 9.35 8.83
C TRP A 305 15.65 8.94 7.43
N SER A 306 14.78 8.24 6.72
CA SER A 306 14.87 8.00 5.28
C SER A 306 14.41 9.25 4.53
N LEU A 307 15.35 9.98 3.94
CA LEU A 307 15.12 11.24 3.25
C LEU A 307 15.44 11.08 1.75
N ARG A 308 14.43 11.30 0.92
CA ARG A 308 14.49 11.16 -0.53
C ARG A 308 14.34 12.51 -1.23
N LYS A 309 15.04 12.69 -2.35
CA LYS A 309 15.03 13.91 -3.15
C LYS A 309 13.81 13.93 -4.08
N PRO A 310 12.94 14.94 -3.99
CA PRO A 310 11.80 15.05 -4.90
C PRO A 310 12.28 15.27 -6.34
N VAL A 311 11.50 14.79 -7.31
CA VAL A 311 11.71 15.11 -8.72
C VAL A 311 11.22 16.55 -8.95
N GLY A 312 11.99 17.37 -9.68
CA GLY A 312 11.76 18.81 -9.81
C GLY A 312 10.36 19.20 -10.34
N LYS A 313 9.87 20.37 -9.92
CA LYS A 313 8.55 20.92 -10.28
C LYS A 313 8.32 20.94 -11.79
N GLY A 314 7.11 20.58 -12.23
CA GLY A 314 6.70 20.61 -13.64
C GLY A 314 7.02 19.36 -14.46
N THR A 315 7.57 18.31 -13.84
CA THR A 315 7.61 16.98 -14.48
C THR A 315 6.25 16.32 -14.31
N LEU A 316 5.51 16.15 -15.42
CA LEU A 316 4.20 15.49 -15.49
C LEU A 316 4.26 13.97 -15.22
N SER A 317 5.34 13.48 -14.60
CA SER A 317 5.64 12.07 -14.47
C SER A 317 5.61 11.63 -13.01
N MET A 318 4.93 10.51 -12.75
CA MET A 318 5.04 9.75 -11.51
C MET A 318 6.43 9.08 -11.40
N GLN A 319 7.50 9.87 -11.50
CA GLN A 319 8.85 9.38 -11.32
C GLN A 319 9.15 9.17 -9.84
N ASN A 320 9.83 8.06 -9.55
CA ASN A 320 10.32 7.77 -8.21
C ASN A 320 11.26 8.89 -7.75
N PRO A 321 11.15 9.36 -6.49
CA PRO A 321 12.15 10.21 -5.86
C PRO A 321 13.56 9.62 -6.01
N THR A 322 14.58 10.47 -6.14
CA THR A 322 15.99 10.04 -6.19
C THR A 322 16.63 10.10 -4.82
N GLU A 323 17.92 9.78 -4.74
CA GLU A 323 18.74 10.00 -3.56
C GLU A 323 19.35 11.40 -3.59
N TYR A 324 19.72 11.94 -2.43
CA TYR A 324 20.62 13.08 -2.32
C TYR A 324 22.07 12.60 -2.39
N ASP A 325 22.92 13.33 -3.10
CA ASP A 325 24.36 13.11 -3.07
C ASP A 325 24.95 13.64 -1.75
N ASP A 326 24.45 14.81 -1.31
CA ASP A 326 24.73 15.39 0.01
C ASP A 326 23.44 15.91 0.66
N PHE A 327 23.11 15.45 1.86
CA PHE A 327 21.93 15.92 2.58
C PHE A 327 22.06 17.39 3.05
N ASN A 328 23.26 17.95 3.12
CA ASN A 328 23.46 19.38 3.39
C ASN A 328 22.86 20.28 2.30
N GLU A 329 22.51 19.75 1.13
CA GLU A 329 21.78 20.47 0.07
C GLU A 329 20.39 20.95 0.54
N VAL A 330 19.78 20.27 1.51
CA VAL A 330 18.38 20.52 1.91
C VAL A 330 18.18 20.70 3.41
N LEU A 331 19.05 20.10 4.23
CA LEU A 331 18.97 20.19 5.68
C LEU A 331 19.44 21.56 6.20
N PRO A 332 18.95 22.02 7.36
CA PRO A 332 19.48 23.22 8.01
C PRO A 332 20.98 23.14 8.23
N GLU A 333 21.69 24.26 8.09
CA GLU A 333 23.15 24.33 8.24
C GLU A 333 23.58 23.71 9.58
N GLY A 334 24.54 22.79 9.53
CA GLY A 334 25.09 22.10 10.71
C GLY A 334 24.18 21.06 11.37
N PHE A 335 22.99 20.77 10.83
CA PHE A 335 22.05 19.82 11.41
C PHE A 335 22.66 18.43 11.64
N LEU A 336 23.38 17.89 10.65
CA LEU A 336 24.01 16.57 10.77
C LEU A 336 25.05 16.54 11.90
N GLU A 337 25.84 17.61 12.07
CA GLU A 337 26.83 17.70 13.15
C GLU A 337 26.19 17.84 14.53
N ARG A 338 25.12 18.63 14.65
CA ARG A 338 24.39 18.80 15.92
C ARG A 338 23.66 17.52 16.33
N THR A 339 23.23 16.71 15.37
CA THR A 339 22.44 15.50 15.62
C THR A 339 23.24 14.19 15.55
N LYS A 340 24.53 14.21 15.21
CA LYS A 340 25.34 12.99 15.00
C LYS A 340 25.34 11.96 16.14
N GLY A 341 25.10 12.39 17.38
CA GLY A 341 25.05 11.51 18.55
C GLY A 341 23.66 10.90 18.83
N VAL A 342 22.61 11.43 18.21
CA VAL A 342 21.21 11.05 18.48
C VAL A 342 20.43 10.66 17.22
N GLY A 343 20.92 11.03 16.04
CA GLY A 343 20.21 10.89 14.78
C GLY A 343 21.07 10.32 13.65
N ARG A 344 20.37 9.73 12.67
CA ARG A 344 20.92 9.32 11.38
C ARG A 344 19.95 9.72 10.27
N VAL A 345 20.50 10.30 9.20
CA VAL A 345 19.77 10.56 7.94
C VAL A 345 20.36 9.63 6.88
N ILE A 346 19.49 8.94 6.16
CA ILE A 346 19.83 7.95 5.14
C ILE A 346 18.97 8.18 3.91
N GLY A 347 19.37 7.58 2.78
CA GLY A 347 18.55 7.55 1.56
C GLY A 347 17.42 6.54 1.69
N TRP A 348 17.43 5.49 0.86
CA TRP A 348 16.54 4.34 1.01
C TRP A 348 16.73 3.59 2.34
N ALA A 349 15.62 3.19 2.96
CA ALA A 349 15.63 2.32 4.15
C ALA A 349 15.10 0.92 3.82
N ALA A 350 15.72 -0.11 4.40
CA ALA A 350 15.13 -1.45 4.50
C ALA A 350 14.04 -1.43 5.59
N GLN A 351 12.90 -0.79 5.29
CA GLN A 351 11.87 -0.39 6.25
C GLN A 351 11.38 -1.54 7.14
N VAL A 352 11.10 -2.72 6.57
CA VAL A 352 10.63 -3.88 7.35
C VAL A 352 11.66 -4.26 8.42
N ALA A 353 12.95 -4.24 8.07
CA ALA A 353 14.02 -4.62 8.97
C ALA A 353 14.24 -3.56 10.06
N VAL A 354 14.12 -2.27 9.72
CA VAL A 354 14.16 -1.17 10.70
C VAL A 354 12.99 -1.28 11.67
N LEU A 355 11.75 -1.45 11.18
CA LEU A 355 10.57 -1.58 12.03
C LEU A 355 10.62 -2.85 12.91
N ALA A 356 11.28 -3.91 12.46
CA ALA A 356 11.51 -5.11 13.25
C ALA A 356 12.50 -4.91 14.40
N HIS A 357 13.30 -3.85 14.38
CA HIS A 357 14.37 -3.65 15.34
C HIS A 357 13.84 -3.18 16.71
N PRO A 358 14.23 -3.81 17.84
CA PRO A 358 13.72 -3.46 19.17
C PRO A 358 13.93 -2.01 19.60
N ALA A 359 14.99 -1.37 19.11
CA ALA A 359 15.26 0.05 19.37
C ALA A 359 14.19 1.00 18.80
N VAL A 360 13.46 0.60 17.75
CA VAL A 360 12.45 1.46 17.12
C VAL A 360 11.19 1.49 17.98
N GLY A 361 10.92 2.67 18.52
CA GLY A 361 9.79 2.93 19.42
C GLY A 361 8.63 3.67 18.78
N GLY A 362 8.81 4.26 17.60
CA GLY A 362 7.75 5.01 16.91
C GLY A 362 8.07 5.21 15.44
N PHE A 363 7.04 5.46 14.64
CA PHE A 363 7.15 5.60 13.19
C PHE A 363 6.39 6.83 12.70
N VAL A 364 7.09 7.83 12.16
CA VAL A 364 6.43 8.91 11.38
C VAL A 364 6.24 8.40 9.97
N SER A 365 4.99 8.27 9.55
CA SER A 365 4.64 7.58 8.31
C SER A 365 3.62 8.34 7.49
N HIS A 366 3.80 8.26 6.18
CA HIS A 366 2.78 8.62 5.20
C HIS A 366 1.50 7.77 5.25
N CYS A 367 1.41 6.74 6.10
CA CYS A 367 0.19 5.92 6.26
C CYS A 367 -0.24 5.18 4.98
N GLY A 368 0.69 4.92 4.05
CA GLY A 368 0.45 3.97 2.97
C GLY A 368 0.16 2.59 3.56
N TRP A 369 -0.80 1.87 2.98
CA TRP A 369 -1.38 0.69 3.63
C TRP A 369 -0.36 -0.41 3.97
N ASN A 370 0.59 -0.69 3.08
CA ASN A 370 1.67 -1.64 3.37
C ASN A 370 2.51 -1.24 4.59
N SER A 371 2.85 0.04 4.72
CA SER A 371 3.60 0.56 5.88
C SER A 371 2.78 0.53 7.16
N THR A 372 1.47 0.73 7.06
CA THR A 372 0.53 0.54 8.18
C THR A 372 0.55 -0.91 8.66
N LEU A 373 0.46 -1.88 7.76
CA LEU A 373 0.48 -3.31 8.12
C LEU A 373 1.84 -3.73 8.70
N GLU A 374 2.96 -3.22 8.19
CA GLU A 374 4.29 -3.46 8.74
C GLU A 374 4.41 -2.91 10.18
N SER A 375 3.94 -1.68 10.41
CA SER A 375 3.88 -1.07 11.74
C SER A 375 3.04 -1.92 12.71
N VAL A 376 1.87 -2.36 12.28
CA VAL A 376 1.00 -3.24 13.08
C VAL A 376 1.71 -4.56 13.37
N TRP A 377 2.36 -5.17 12.40
CA TRP A 377 3.05 -6.46 12.54
C TRP A 377 4.23 -6.41 13.52
N PHE A 378 4.97 -5.30 13.53
CA PHE A 378 6.09 -5.09 14.45
C PHE A 378 5.68 -4.39 15.75
N GLY A 379 4.42 -3.95 15.86
CA GLY A 379 3.87 -3.33 17.04
C GLY A 379 4.57 -2.00 17.35
N VAL A 380 4.81 -1.20 16.31
CA VAL A 380 5.44 0.12 16.38
C VAL A 380 4.36 1.18 16.13
N PRO A 381 4.04 2.06 17.08
CA PRO A 381 2.98 3.05 16.91
C PRO A 381 3.35 4.13 15.89
N VAL A 382 2.34 4.71 15.24
CA VAL A 382 2.51 5.67 14.14
C VAL A 382 2.18 7.10 14.56
N ALA A 383 2.97 8.06 14.09
CA ALA A 383 2.55 9.46 13.96
C ALA A 383 2.20 9.74 12.49
N THR A 384 0.96 10.14 12.20
CA THR A 384 0.42 10.17 10.84
C THR A 384 0.83 11.44 10.09
N PHE A 385 1.46 11.28 8.93
CA PHE A 385 1.84 12.38 8.04
C PHE A 385 1.57 12.00 6.57
N PRO A 386 0.29 11.82 6.19
CA PRO A 386 -0.11 11.34 4.86
C PRO A 386 0.27 12.32 3.75
N LEU A 387 0.42 11.83 2.51
CA LEU A 387 0.89 12.63 1.37
C LEU A 387 -0.03 12.56 0.14
N TYR A 388 -0.47 11.36 -0.25
CA TYR A 388 -1.17 11.11 -1.53
C TYR A 388 -2.03 9.83 -1.47
N ALA A 389 -2.68 9.48 -2.59
CA ALA A 389 -3.56 8.31 -2.70
C ALA A 389 -4.61 8.30 -1.57
N GLU A 390 -4.85 7.17 -0.93
CA GLU A 390 -5.81 6.98 0.17
C GLU A 390 -5.19 7.20 1.56
N GLN A 391 -4.00 7.75 1.65
CA GLN A 391 -3.26 7.86 2.90
C GLN A 391 -3.97 8.70 3.97
N GLN A 392 -4.72 9.73 3.57
CA GLN A 392 -5.47 10.58 4.47
C GLN A 392 -6.60 9.79 5.16
N ILE A 393 -7.28 8.90 4.43
CA ILE A 393 -8.30 8.05 5.04
C ILE A 393 -7.68 6.97 5.93
N ASN A 394 -6.52 6.41 5.55
CA ASN A 394 -5.77 5.49 6.40
C ASN A 394 -5.32 6.20 7.71
N ALA A 395 -4.85 7.44 7.62
CA ALA A 395 -4.48 8.25 8.78
C ALA A 395 -5.70 8.55 9.68
N PHE A 396 -6.84 8.90 9.09
CA PHE A 396 -8.09 9.12 9.82
C PHE A 396 -8.53 7.85 10.56
N GLU A 397 -8.50 6.70 9.90
CA GLU A 397 -8.83 5.41 10.48
C GLU A 397 -7.90 5.11 11.68
N LEU A 398 -6.59 5.19 11.49
CA LEU A 398 -5.61 4.89 12.54
C LEU A 398 -5.76 5.79 13.77
N VAL A 399 -6.00 7.09 13.57
CA VAL A 399 -6.09 8.06 14.68
C VAL A 399 -7.47 8.07 15.31
N LYS A 400 -8.55 8.16 14.52
CA LYS A 400 -9.90 8.46 15.00
C LYS A 400 -10.77 7.22 15.17
N GLU A 401 -10.69 6.26 14.25
CA GLU A 401 -11.49 5.03 14.30
C GLU A 401 -10.87 4.01 15.27
N LEU A 402 -9.57 3.72 15.10
CA LEU A 402 -8.87 2.68 15.86
C LEU A 402 -8.17 3.23 17.12
N GLY A 403 -7.76 4.51 17.10
CA GLY A 403 -6.97 5.14 18.15
C GLY A 403 -5.62 4.46 18.37
N MET A 404 -5.00 4.01 17.28
CA MET A 404 -3.71 3.31 17.20
C MET A 404 -2.56 4.19 16.71
N ALA A 405 -2.82 5.48 16.47
CA ALA A 405 -1.82 6.43 16.01
C ALA A 405 -1.99 7.80 16.67
N GLU A 406 -0.92 8.57 16.67
CA GLU A 406 -0.90 9.99 17.01
C GLU A 406 -1.01 10.83 15.74
N GLU A 407 -1.72 11.96 15.83
CA GLU A 407 -1.87 12.88 14.72
C GLU A 407 -0.69 13.87 14.67
N ILE A 408 0.04 13.89 13.56
CA ILE A 408 0.71 15.13 13.09
C ILE A 408 -0.32 15.88 12.25
N ARG A 409 -0.77 15.26 11.16
CA ARG A 409 -1.88 15.71 10.32
C ARG A 409 -2.62 14.50 9.76
N ILE A 410 -3.91 14.68 9.46
CA ILE A 410 -4.74 13.68 8.76
C ILE A 410 -5.04 14.12 7.33
N ASP A 411 -5.17 15.42 7.10
CA ASP A 411 -5.61 16.04 5.85
C ASP A 411 -4.49 16.71 5.05
N TYR A 412 -3.21 16.47 5.42
CA TYR A 412 -2.09 16.95 4.61
C TYR A 412 -2.12 16.32 3.22
N HIS A 413 -1.97 17.15 2.19
CA HIS A 413 -1.88 16.72 0.81
C HIS A 413 -0.62 17.31 0.18
N ARG A 414 0.20 16.45 -0.42
CA ARG A 414 1.32 16.91 -1.24
C ARG A 414 0.76 17.48 -2.54
N ASP A 415 1.21 18.69 -2.91
CA ASP A 415 0.91 19.25 -4.23
C ASP A 415 1.75 18.53 -5.31
N LEU A 416 1.15 17.50 -5.92
CA LEU A 416 1.76 16.75 -7.01
C LEU A 416 1.75 17.50 -8.35
N LYS A 417 0.91 18.53 -8.50
CA LYS A 417 0.75 19.30 -9.75
C LYS A 417 1.60 20.58 -9.75
N GLY A 418 2.03 21.04 -8.57
CA GLY A 418 2.75 22.31 -8.41
C GLY A 418 1.88 23.52 -8.73
N GLU A 419 0.56 23.36 -8.64
CA GLU A 419 -0.45 24.37 -9.02
C GLU A 419 -0.94 25.20 -7.82
N GLY A 420 -0.58 24.84 -6.58
CA GLY A 420 -1.02 25.49 -5.35
C GLY A 420 0.10 25.88 -4.40
N GLU A 421 -0.25 26.66 -3.37
CA GLU A 421 0.62 26.84 -2.21
C GLU A 421 0.72 25.52 -1.45
N THR A 422 1.93 25.00 -1.32
CA THR A 422 2.17 23.80 -0.51
C THR A 422 1.97 24.17 0.96
N GLU A 423 0.98 23.56 1.62
CA GLU A 423 0.83 23.69 3.06
C GLU A 423 2.11 23.20 3.74
N ILE A 424 2.59 23.96 4.73
CA ILE A 424 3.76 23.61 5.52
C ILE A 424 3.32 23.29 6.94
N VAL A 425 3.55 22.05 7.36
CA VAL A 425 3.37 21.62 8.75
C VAL A 425 4.57 22.09 9.55
N ARG A 426 4.31 22.89 10.58
CA ARG A 426 5.33 23.53 11.41
C ARG A 426 6.05 22.54 12.33
N ALA A 427 7.29 22.86 12.66
CA ALA A 427 8.14 22.06 13.51
C ALA A 427 7.51 21.77 14.88
N GLU A 428 6.84 22.75 15.48
CA GLU A 428 6.20 22.60 16.81
C GLU A 428 5.11 21.53 16.80
N GLU A 429 4.38 21.41 15.69
CA GLU A 429 3.31 20.43 15.54
C GLU A 429 3.88 19.01 15.38
N ILE A 430 4.89 18.86 14.53
CA ILE A 430 5.60 17.59 14.31
C ILE A 430 6.27 17.14 15.62
N GLU A 431 6.94 18.07 16.31
CA GLU A 431 7.59 17.82 17.59
C GLU A 431 6.58 17.35 18.65
N ALA A 432 5.44 18.04 18.78
CA ALA A 432 4.43 17.69 19.75
C ALA A 432 3.87 16.27 19.53
N ALA A 433 3.61 15.89 18.29
CA ALA A 433 3.16 14.54 17.94
C ALA A 433 4.24 13.49 18.24
N ILE A 434 5.50 13.76 17.88
CA ILE A 434 6.64 12.91 18.23
C ILE A 434 6.74 12.69 19.74
N ARG A 435 6.61 13.77 20.53
CA ARG A 435 6.69 13.69 22.00
C ARG A 435 5.55 12.85 22.58
N ARG A 436 4.31 13.03 22.09
CA ARG A 436 3.15 12.21 22.50
C ARG A 436 3.36 10.74 22.15
N LEU A 437 3.78 10.46 20.92
CA LEU A 437 4.03 9.10 20.44
C LEU A 437 5.09 8.38 21.29
N MET A 438 6.15 9.11 21.65
CA MET A 438 7.29 8.59 22.42
C MET A 438 7.14 8.74 23.94
N ALA A 439 5.96 9.12 24.43
CA ALA A 439 5.67 9.14 25.86
C ALA A 439 5.43 7.72 26.37
N GLU A 440 5.91 7.44 27.58
CA GLU A 440 5.60 6.20 28.29
C GLU A 440 4.12 6.18 28.71
N GLY A 441 3.50 4.99 28.71
CA GLY A 441 2.12 4.83 29.15
C GLY A 441 1.04 5.37 28.19
N SER A 442 1.38 5.73 26.95
CA SER A 442 0.37 6.12 25.96
C SER A 442 -0.57 4.95 25.63
N GLY A 443 -1.88 5.21 25.60
CA GLY A 443 -2.88 4.19 25.24
C GLY A 443 -2.68 3.61 23.83
N VAL A 444 -2.11 4.42 22.93
CA VAL A 444 -1.76 4.04 21.56
C VAL A 444 -0.79 2.84 21.53
N ARG A 445 0.27 2.85 22.35
CA ARG A 445 1.24 1.74 22.39
C ARG A 445 0.60 0.42 22.79
N GLY A 446 -0.27 0.45 23.80
CA GLY A 446 -1.01 -0.73 24.26
C GLY A 446 -1.88 -1.33 23.15
N LYS A 447 -2.65 -0.47 22.47
CA LYS A 447 -3.51 -0.88 21.34
C LYS A 447 -2.71 -1.47 20.18
N VAL A 448 -1.59 -0.85 19.82
CA VAL A 448 -0.73 -1.33 18.72
C VAL A 448 -0.07 -2.67 19.08
N LYS A 449 0.35 -2.88 20.33
CA LYS A 449 0.86 -4.19 20.79
C LYS A 449 -0.22 -5.27 20.82
N GLU A 450 -1.45 -4.92 21.20
CA GLU A 450 -2.58 -5.85 21.10
C GLU A 450 -2.82 -6.24 19.64
N MET A 451 -2.85 -5.26 18.74
CA MET A 451 -3.08 -5.50 17.31
C MET A 451 -1.94 -6.27 16.65
N GLN A 452 -0.70 -6.07 17.09
CA GLN A 452 0.45 -6.89 16.69
C GLN A 452 0.22 -8.39 16.99
N ARG A 453 -0.33 -8.72 18.16
CA ARG A 453 -0.62 -10.11 18.49
C ARG A 453 -1.73 -10.66 17.59
N LYS A 454 -2.80 -9.88 17.40
CA LYS A 454 -3.95 -10.27 16.56
C LYS A 454 -3.54 -10.47 15.09
N SER A 455 -2.72 -9.58 14.53
CA SER A 455 -2.25 -9.66 13.15
C SER A 455 -1.45 -10.94 12.87
N ARG A 456 -0.64 -11.38 13.84
CA ARG A 456 0.07 -12.68 13.77
C ARG A 456 -0.89 -13.86 13.87
N MET A 457 -1.89 -13.78 14.73
CA MET A 457 -2.90 -14.83 14.90
C MET A 457 -3.86 -14.96 13.73
N ALA A 458 -4.13 -13.88 13.00
CA ALA A 458 -4.96 -13.93 11.79
C ALA A 458 -4.39 -14.87 10.71
N LEU A 459 -3.06 -15.03 10.64
CA LEU A 459 -2.39 -15.82 9.60
C LEU A 459 -2.13 -17.30 9.95
N VAL A 460 -2.22 -17.67 11.24
CA VAL A 460 -2.02 -19.07 11.65
C VAL A 460 -3.27 -19.90 11.36
N GLU A 461 -3.14 -21.22 11.37
CA GLU A 461 -4.28 -22.13 11.16
C GLU A 461 -5.42 -21.85 12.15
N GLY A 462 -6.63 -21.66 11.62
CA GLY A 462 -7.82 -21.24 12.38
C GLY A 462 -7.90 -19.73 12.69
N GLY A 463 -6.98 -18.92 12.16
CA GLY A 463 -7.06 -17.46 12.19
C GLY A 463 -7.97 -16.89 11.10
N SER A 464 -8.49 -15.68 11.31
CA SER A 464 -9.45 -15.00 10.42
C SER A 464 -8.98 -14.94 8.96
N SER A 465 -7.75 -14.50 8.72
CA SER A 465 -7.21 -14.41 7.37
C SER A 465 -6.79 -15.74 6.78
N TYR A 466 -6.36 -16.71 7.61
CA TYR A 466 -6.18 -18.09 7.17
C TYR A 466 -7.49 -18.63 6.59
N ASP A 467 -8.60 -18.43 7.32
CA ASP A 467 -9.93 -18.87 6.89
C ASP A 467 -10.41 -18.07 5.67
N GLY A 468 -10.14 -16.77 5.61
CA GLY A 468 -10.43 -15.94 4.43
C GLY A 468 -9.69 -16.43 3.17
N GLN A 469 -8.42 -16.84 3.30
CA GLN A 469 -7.63 -17.42 2.21
C GLN A 469 -8.19 -18.78 1.77
N ILE A 470 -8.59 -19.64 2.71
CA ILE A 470 -9.22 -20.93 2.40
C ILE A 470 -10.56 -20.73 1.70
N SER A 471 -11.42 -19.86 2.24
CA SER A 471 -12.73 -19.57 1.64
C SER A 471 -12.59 -19.01 0.23
N PHE A 472 -11.60 -18.15 -0.03
CA PHE A 472 -11.33 -17.66 -1.38
C PHE A 472 -11.00 -18.81 -2.33
N ILE A 473 -10.09 -19.71 -1.93
CA ILE A 473 -9.67 -20.85 -2.76
C ILE A 473 -10.84 -21.80 -3.01
N GLU A 474 -11.67 -22.07 -2.00
CA GLU A 474 -12.87 -22.91 -2.15
C GLU A 474 -13.86 -22.30 -3.14
N ASP A 475 -14.10 -20.98 -3.08
CA ASP A 475 -14.96 -20.28 -4.01
C ASP A 475 -14.41 -20.26 -5.43
N VAL A 476 -13.10 -20.09 -5.60
CA VAL A 476 -12.43 -20.27 -6.90
C VAL A 476 -12.68 -21.66 -7.45
N VAL A 477 -12.53 -22.72 -6.64
CA VAL A 477 -12.76 -24.11 -7.06
C VAL A 477 -14.23 -24.34 -7.45
N ARG A 478 -15.18 -23.76 -6.69
CA ARG A 478 -16.61 -23.86 -7.01
C ARG A 478 -16.95 -23.20 -8.34
N ASN A 479 -16.34 -22.05 -8.63
CA ASN A 479 -16.60 -21.28 -9.85
C ASN A 479 -16.00 -21.92 -11.12
N ILE A 480 -15.12 -22.92 -11.00
CA ILE A 480 -14.64 -23.73 -12.14
C ILE A 480 -15.74 -24.67 -12.68
N SER A 481 -16.68 -25.07 -11.81
CA SER A 481 -17.66 -26.13 -12.10
C SER A 481 -19.01 -25.60 -12.62
N LEU A 482 -19.10 -24.29 -12.85
CA LEU A 482 -20.26 -23.55 -13.35
C LEU A 482 -19.89 -22.92 -14.69
#